data_AF-A0A3S5C1G7-F1
#
_entry.id   AF-A0A3S5C1G7-F1
#
_cell.length_a   1.000
_cell.length_b   1.000
_cell.length_c   1.000
_cell.angle_alpha   90.00
_cell.angle_beta   90.00
_cell.angle_gamma   90.00
#
_symmetry.space_group_name_H-M   'P 1'
#
loop_
_entity.id
_entity.type
_entity.pdbx_description
1 polymer ?
#
loop_
_entity_poly.entity_id
_entity_poly.type
_entity_poly.pdbx_seq_one_letter_code
_entity_poly.pdbx_strand_id
1 'polypeptide(L)'
;MEHLGLSWNPLTTQIESHDWQAELYSDVAHFNRVLHNLCTDVWSYISIGFFRQIPVAGATGSSTMPHKVNPIRFENAEANLELSNAIFDSLASTLVTSRWQRDLTDSSAQRNIGVAFGHSVLAISNVIKGLQRLDIAADVIAADLESNWEVLAEAIQMVMRAEAIAGTPGMENPYERLKELTRGHRVDAVRLKEFVGTLGLSAEAQERLSNLTPHTYNGIAAQLVDHAKDAQG
;
A
#
# COMPACT_ATOMS: atom_id res chain seq x y z
N MET A 1 -28.40 31.05 6.47
CA MET A 1 -27.94 29.77 5.91
C MET A 1 -26.81 30.01 4.93
N GLU A 2 -27.03 30.67 3.79
CA GLU A 2 -25.94 30.96 2.82
C GLU A 2 -24.80 31.80 3.39
N HIS A 3 -25.09 32.78 4.26
CA HIS A 3 -24.05 33.57 4.93
C HIS A 3 -23.18 32.77 5.92
N LEU A 4 -23.58 31.54 6.28
CA LEU A 4 -22.81 30.63 7.13
C LEU A 4 -21.99 29.60 6.32
N GLY A 5 -22.14 29.58 4.98
CA GLY A 5 -21.46 28.61 4.12
C GLY A 5 -21.99 27.17 4.22
N LEU A 6 -23.23 26.98 4.68
CA LEU A 6 -23.87 25.67 4.81
C LEU A 6 -24.93 25.44 3.73
N SER A 7 -25.00 24.22 3.22
CA SER A 7 -26.08 23.76 2.33
C SER A 7 -27.39 23.64 3.12
N TRP A 8 -28.46 24.22 2.60
CA TRP A 8 -29.77 24.18 3.25
C TRP A 8 -30.45 22.83 3.02
N ASN A 9 -30.85 22.15 4.10
CA ASN A 9 -31.75 21.00 4.05
C ASN A 9 -33.21 21.47 4.29
N PRO A 10 -34.08 21.46 3.27
CA PRO A 10 -35.45 21.96 3.39
C PRO A 10 -36.41 20.99 4.10
N LEU A 11 -36.04 19.71 4.21
CA LEU A 11 -36.93 18.65 4.69
C LEU A 11 -36.32 17.99 5.93
N THR A 12 -36.71 18.51 7.09
CA THR A 12 -36.25 18.01 8.39
C THR A 12 -37.43 17.76 9.32
N THR A 13 -37.21 16.96 10.35
CA THR A 13 -38.09 16.96 11.54
C THR A 13 -37.61 18.05 12.50
N GLN A 14 -37.59 17.78 13.80
CA GLN A 14 -37.06 18.72 14.80
C GLN A 14 -35.52 18.73 14.83
N ILE A 15 -34.87 17.79 14.15
CA ILE A 15 -33.42 17.68 13.97
C ILE A 15 -33.09 17.60 12.48
N GLU A 16 -31.86 17.91 12.12
CA GLU A 16 -31.27 17.56 10.82
C GLU A 16 -31.18 16.02 10.70
N SER A 17 -31.20 15.47 9.47
CA SER A 17 -31.25 14.01 9.30
C SER A 17 -29.93 13.30 9.61
N HIS A 18 -28.82 14.05 9.70
CA HIS A 18 -27.46 13.56 9.94
C HIS A 18 -26.89 12.70 8.81
N ASP A 19 -27.57 12.61 7.65
CA ASP A 19 -27.13 11.78 6.52
C ASP A 19 -25.78 12.25 5.97
N TRP A 20 -25.60 13.57 5.80
CA TRP A 20 -24.32 14.13 5.35
C TRP A 20 -23.20 13.86 6.36
N GLN A 21 -23.51 13.75 7.65
CA GLN A 21 -22.52 13.38 8.67
C GLN A 21 -22.11 11.93 8.50
N ALA A 22 -23.05 11.03 8.26
CA ALA A 22 -22.76 9.62 8.01
C ALA A 22 -21.91 9.43 6.74
N GLU A 23 -22.20 10.18 5.68
CA GLU A 23 -21.37 10.23 4.47
C GLU A 23 -19.94 10.71 4.79
N LEU A 24 -19.81 11.86 5.45
CA LEU A 24 -18.51 12.41 5.85
C LEU A 24 -17.70 11.44 6.72
N TYR A 25 -18.34 10.82 7.73
CA TYR A 25 -17.66 9.87 8.62
C TYR A 25 -17.24 8.60 7.89
N SER A 26 -18.04 8.14 6.93
CA SER A 26 -17.70 6.99 6.08
C SER A 26 -16.49 7.30 5.20
N ASP A 27 -16.42 8.50 4.61
CA ASP A 27 -15.29 8.95 3.79
C ASP A 27 -14.01 9.05 4.63
N VAL A 28 -14.09 9.65 5.82
CA VAL A 28 -12.93 9.74 6.73
C VAL A 28 -12.50 8.36 7.21
N ALA A 29 -13.45 7.47 7.52
CA ALA A 29 -13.13 6.10 7.91
C ALA A 29 -12.48 5.32 6.75
N HIS A 30 -12.91 5.55 5.51
CA HIS A 30 -12.27 4.99 4.33
C HIS A 30 -10.83 5.48 4.16
N PHE A 31 -10.60 6.79 4.27
CA PHE A 31 -9.25 7.37 4.29
C PHE A 31 -8.37 6.73 5.38
N ASN A 32 -8.92 6.61 6.60
CA ASN A 32 -8.20 5.99 7.72
C ASN A 32 -7.81 4.53 7.43
N ARG A 33 -8.66 3.75 6.74
CA ARG A 33 -8.35 2.37 6.34
C ARG A 33 -7.21 2.30 5.32
N VAL A 34 -7.20 3.22 4.35
CA VAL A 34 -6.07 3.35 3.40
C VAL A 34 -4.78 3.73 4.12
N LEU A 35 -4.85 4.68 5.06
CA LEU A 35 -3.70 5.11 5.85
C LEU A 35 -3.20 4.02 6.80
N HIS A 36 -4.09 3.20 7.35
CA HIS A 36 -3.75 2.04 8.17
C HIS A 36 -2.96 1.02 7.35
N ASN A 37 -3.43 0.70 6.13
CA ASN A 37 -2.70 -0.20 5.24
C ASN A 37 -1.29 0.32 4.91
N LEU A 38 -1.16 1.64 4.66
CA LEU A 38 0.16 2.26 4.49
C LEU A 38 1.06 2.06 5.73
N CYS A 39 0.52 2.18 6.95
CA CYS A 39 1.30 1.97 8.17
C CYS A 39 1.81 0.53 8.26
N THR A 40 0.94 -0.45 7.96
CA THR A 40 1.27 -1.89 7.97
C THR A 40 2.33 -2.25 6.92
N ASP A 41 2.21 -1.69 5.71
CA ASP A 41 3.18 -1.91 4.63
C ASP A 41 4.54 -1.29 4.98
N VAL A 42 4.55 -0.05 5.48
CA VAL A 42 5.80 0.62 5.89
C VAL A 42 6.46 -0.10 7.07
N TRP A 43 5.67 -0.57 8.05
CA TRP A 43 6.17 -1.41 9.12
C TRP A 43 6.86 -2.67 8.56
N SER A 44 6.24 -3.32 7.58
CA SER A 44 6.77 -4.53 6.95
C SER A 44 8.07 -4.25 6.19
N TYR A 45 8.15 -3.14 5.45
CA TYR A 45 9.37 -2.71 4.77
C TYR A 45 10.51 -2.38 5.74
N ILE A 46 10.21 -1.81 6.91
CA ILE A 46 11.19 -1.61 7.98
C ILE A 46 11.65 -2.96 8.55
N SER A 47 10.71 -3.89 8.76
CA SER A 47 10.99 -5.23 9.30
C SER A 47 11.96 -6.04 8.44
N ILE A 48 11.81 -5.98 7.10
CA ILE A 48 12.73 -6.61 6.15
C ILE A 48 13.96 -5.75 5.81
N GLY A 49 14.10 -4.58 6.43
CA GLY A 49 15.29 -3.73 6.32
C GLY A 49 15.36 -2.87 5.06
N PHE A 50 14.28 -2.77 4.26
CA PHE A 50 14.23 -1.90 3.08
C PHE A 50 14.24 -0.41 3.46
N PHE A 51 13.71 -0.09 4.64
CA PHE A 51 13.88 1.22 5.27
C PHE A 51 14.67 1.11 6.57
N ARG A 52 15.69 1.95 6.69
CA ARG A 52 16.35 2.29 7.95
C ARG A 52 15.58 3.45 8.58
N GLN A 53 15.57 3.50 9.91
CA GLN A 53 14.97 4.61 10.64
C GLN A 53 16.05 5.55 11.14
N ILE A 54 15.94 6.84 10.78
CA ILE A 54 16.88 7.86 11.22
C ILE A 54 16.72 8.08 12.74
N PRO A 55 17.74 7.78 13.58
CA PRO A 55 17.64 7.93 15.02
C PRO A 55 17.52 9.41 15.40
N VAL A 56 16.79 9.69 16.48
CA VAL A 56 16.83 11.00 17.12
C VAL A 56 17.88 10.99 18.21
N ALA A 57 18.77 11.98 18.20
CA ALA A 57 19.73 12.15 19.29
C ALA A 57 19.00 12.24 20.64
N GLY A 58 19.34 11.33 21.56
CA GLY A 58 18.74 11.27 22.90
C GLY A 58 17.44 10.45 23.02
N ALA A 59 16.92 9.86 21.94
CA ALA A 59 15.76 8.97 22.03
C ALA A 59 16.15 7.55 22.43
N THR A 60 15.55 7.03 23.50
CA THR A 60 15.70 5.64 23.93
C THR A 60 14.78 4.74 23.09
N GLY A 61 15.34 3.91 22.21
CA GLY A 61 14.54 3.01 21.35
C GLY A 61 13.97 1.78 22.07
N SER A 62 14.68 1.25 23.07
CA SER A 62 14.20 0.22 24.00
C SER A 62 14.91 0.37 25.35
N SER A 63 14.19 0.09 26.44
CA SER A 63 14.73 0.15 27.81
C SER A 63 15.81 -0.90 28.10
N THR A 64 15.87 -1.98 27.31
CA THR A 64 16.81 -3.10 27.51
C THR A 64 17.69 -3.39 26.30
N MET A 65 17.34 -2.90 25.11
CA MET A 65 18.09 -3.12 23.85
C MET A 65 18.50 -1.79 23.20
N PRO A 66 19.68 -1.24 23.52
CA PRO A 66 20.10 0.09 23.09
C PRO A 66 20.20 0.30 21.57
N HIS A 67 20.36 -0.79 20.81
CA HIS A 67 20.48 -0.77 19.35
C HIS A 67 19.12 -0.85 18.63
N LYS A 68 18.01 -1.11 19.34
CA LYS A 68 16.70 -1.36 18.73
C LYS A 68 16.00 -0.04 18.39
N VAL A 69 15.69 0.16 17.11
CA VAL A 69 14.88 1.28 16.61
C VAL A 69 13.56 0.72 16.09
N ASN A 70 12.46 0.99 16.81
CA ASN A 70 11.13 0.47 16.47
C ASN A 70 10.32 1.50 15.68
N PRO A 71 9.50 1.07 14.70
CA PRO A 71 8.61 1.92 13.92
C PRO A 71 7.38 2.42 14.72
N ILE A 72 7.59 2.90 15.95
CA ILE A 72 6.54 3.24 16.93
C ILE A 72 5.52 4.26 16.42
N ARG A 73 5.91 5.09 15.45
CA ARG A 73 5.02 6.09 14.87
C ARG A 73 3.95 5.45 14.01
N PHE A 74 4.31 4.46 13.21
CA PHE A 74 3.36 3.73 12.38
C PHE A 74 2.47 2.83 13.25
N GLU A 75 3.04 2.15 14.25
CA GLU A 75 2.27 1.34 15.23
C GLU A 75 1.27 2.19 16.03
N ASN A 76 1.68 3.40 16.45
CA ASN A 76 0.77 4.33 17.14
C ASN A 76 -0.33 4.86 16.22
N ALA A 77 -0.01 5.13 14.95
CA ALA A 77 -0.99 5.55 13.98
C ALA A 77 -2.04 4.46 13.72
N GLU A 78 -1.60 3.22 13.50
CA GLU A 78 -2.44 2.04 13.30
C GLU A 78 -3.55 1.93 14.36
N ALA A 79 -3.16 1.87 15.64
CA ALA A 79 -4.10 1.77 16.75
C ALA A 79 -5.07 2.95 16.84
N ASN A 80 -4.61 4.17 16.53
CA ASN A 80 -5.48 5.35 16.56
C ASN A 80 -6.46 5.37 15.36
N LEU A 81 -6.07 4.87 14.19
CA LEU A 81 -6.96 4.76 13.03
C LEU A 81 -8.09 3.76 13.30
N GLU A 82 -7.78 2.65 13.96
CA GLU A 82 -8.78 1.65 14.38
C GLU A 82 -9.79 2.25 15.37
N LEU A 83 -9.31 2.94 16.40
CA LEU A 83 -10.18 3.61 17.38
C LEU A 83 -11.03 4.71 16.73
N SER A 84 -10.44 5.50 15.84
CA SER A 84 -11.14 6.53 15.08
C SER A 84 -12.28 5.92 14.27
N ASN A 85 -12.01 4.85 13.52
CA ASN A 85 -12.98 4.17 12.68
C ASN A 85 -14.10 3.52 13.49
N ALA A 86 -13.78 2.88 14.61
CA ALA A 86 -14.81 2.27 15.47
C ALA A 86 -15.84 3.32 15.93
N ILE A 87 -15.39 4.53 16.26
CA ILE A 87 -16.28 5.63 16.65
C ILE A 87 -17.04 6.19 15.43
N PHE A 88 -16.36 6.42 14.30
CA PHE A 88 -17.02 6.91 13.08
C PHE A 88 -18.08 5.95 12.55
N ASP A 89 -17.79 4.65 12.49
CA ASP A 89 -18.74 3.62 12.05
C ASP A 89 -19.96 3.56 13.00
N SER A 90 -19.74 3.72 14.31
CA SER A 90 -20.83 3.82 15.28
C SER A 90 -21.67 5.09 15.10
N LEU A 91 -21.05 6.25 14.87
CA LEU A 91 -21.77 7.51 14.68
C LEU A 91 -22.56 7.50 13.37
N ALA A 92 -21.94 7.07 12.27
CA ALA A 92 -22.56 7.01 10.95
C ALA A 92 -23.77 6.07 10.93
N SER A 93 -23.68 4.91 11.58
CA SER A 93 -24.78 3.94 11.61
C SER A 93 -25.93 4.33 12.54
N THR A 94 -25.68 5.12 13.59
CA THR A 94 -26.70 5.39 14.62
C THR A 94 -27.35 6.76 14.52
N LEU A 95 -26.64 7.81 14.06
CA LEU A 95 -27.20 9.16 13.99
C LEU A 95 -28.34 9.29 12.97
N VAL A 96 -28.32 8.50 11.90
CA VAL A 96 -29.34 8.51 10.84
C VAL A 96 -30.70 7.93 11.26
N THR A 97 -30.83 7.45 12.51
CA THR A 97 -32.07 6.87 13.02
C THR A 97 -32.54 7.60 14.28
N SER A 98 -33.77 8.12 14.24
CA SER A 98 -34.43 8.75 15.39
C SER A 98 -35.92 8.38 15.43
N ARG A 99 -36.48 8.14 16.61
CA ARG A 99 -37.90 7.76 16.75
C ARG A 99 -38.83 8.96 16.53
N TRP A 100 -39.83 8.81 15.64
CA TRP A 100 -40.83 9.82 15.31
C TRP A 100 -40.21 11.18 14.88
N GLN A 101 -40.66 12.31 15.43
CA GLN A 101 -40.11 13.64 15.10
C GLN A 101 -38.71 13.88 15.68
N ARG A 102 -38.34 13.14 16.74
CA ARG A 102 -36.98 12.86 17.22
C ARG A 102 -37.04 12.15 18.58
N ASP A 103 -35.98 11.42 18.91
CA ASP A 103 -35.55 11.19 20.29
C ASP A 103 -34.23 11.94 20.57
N LEU A 104 -33.67 11.82 21.78
CA LEU A 104 -32.52 12.61 22.24
C LEU A 104 -31.20 11.82 22.34
N THR A 105 -31.16 10.60 21.79
CA THR A 105 -29.96 9.75 21.86
C THR A 105 -28.78 10.35 21.09
N ASP A 106 -29.07 11.02 19.97
CA ASP A 106 -28.13 11.74 19.13
C ASP A 106 -27.35 12.83 19.89
N SER A 107 -27.98 13.50 20.86
CA SER A 107 -27.36 14.59 21.63
C SER A 107 -26.12 14.16 22.42
N SER A 108 -26.10 12.92 22.93
CA SER A 108 -24.93 12.36 23.62
C SER A 108 -23.92 11.82 22.60
N ALA A 109 -24.40 11.14 21.55
CA ALA A 109 -23.55 10.59 20.50
C ALA A 109 -22.70 11.68 19.80
N GLN A 110 -23.32 12.78 19.40
CA GLN A 110 -22.65 13.89 18.71
C GLN A 110 -21.51 14.54 19.53
N ARG A 111 -21.50 14.41 20.85
CA ARG A 111 -20.38 14.89 21.70
C ARG A 111 -19.09 14.09 21.51
N ASN A 112 -19.15 12.96 20.81
CA ASN A 112 -18.00 12.10 20.51
C ASN A 112 -17.42 12.33 19.10
N ILE A 113 -17.99 13.23 18.29
CA ILE A 113 -17.47 13.57 16.95
C ILE A 113 -16.00 14.00 17.06
N GLY A 114 -15.69 14.89 18.01
CA GLY A 114 -14.32 15.34 18.24
C GLY A 114 -13.36 14.23 18.70
N VAL A 115 -13.85 13.18 19.35
CA VAL A 115 -13.02 12.04 19.79
C VAL A 115 -12.59 11.21 18.58
N ALA A 116 -13.52 10.92 17.66
CA ALA A 116 -13.22 10.21 16.42
C ALA A 116 -12.17 10.97 15.58
N PHE A 117 -12.39 12.27 15.35
CA PHE A 117 -11.44 13.11 14.64
C PHE A 117 -10.11 13.25 15.38
N GLY A 118 -10.12 13.36 16.71
CA GLY A 118 -8.90 13.48 17.52
C GLY A 118 -7.95 12.30 17.32
N HIS A 119 -8.48 11.08 17.30
CA HIS A 119 -7.71 9.88 16.98
C HIS A 119 -7.16 9.89 15.54
N SER A 120 -7.98 10.23 14.54
CA SER A 120 -7.53 10.31 13.13
C SER A 120 -6.41 11.35 12.95
N VAL A 121 -6.57 12.55 13.49
CA VAL A 121 -5.56 13.62 13.40
C VAL A 121 -4.26 13.25 14.11
N LEU A 122 -4.34 12.59 15.27
CA LEU A 122 -3.17 12.08 15.97
C LEU A 122 -2.43 11.02 15.12
N ALA A 123 -3.17 10.11 14.49
CA ALA A 123 -2.60 9.12 13.59
C ALA A 123 -1.89 9.78 12.40
N ILE A 124 -2.55 10.72 11.71
CA ILE A 124 -1.97 11.48 10.59
C ILE A 124 -0.68 12.18 11.03
N SER A 125 -0.67 12.82 12.21
CA SER A 125 0.54 13.46 12.73
C SER A 125 1.69 12.47 12.96
N ASN A 126 1.40 11.27 13.45
CA ASN A 126 2.39 10.23 13.63
C ASN A 126 2.92 9.70 12.29
N VAL A 127 2.04 9.46 11.31
CA VAL A 127 2.46 9.01 9.97
C VAL A 127 3.38 10.04 9.32
N ILE A 128 3.02 11.33 9.32
CA ILE A 128 3.87 12.39 8.77
C ILE A 128 5.26 12.39 9.41
N LYS A 129 5.32 12.31 10.75
CA LYS A 129 6.58 12.24 11.50
C LYS A 129 7.38 10.96 11.24
N GLY A 130 6.70 9.85 10.98
CA GLY A 130 7.30 8.57 10.62
C GLY A 130 7.93 8.61 9.23
N LEU A 131 7.19 9.11 8.25
CA LEU A 131 7.64 9.24 6.84
C LEU A 131 8.88 10.13 6.73
N GLN A 132 8.97 11.21 7.50
CA GLN A 132 10.14 12.08 7.56
C GLN A 132 11.43 11.40 8.06
N ARG A 133 11.35 10.17 8.58
CA ARG A 133 12.47 9.43 9.16
C ARG A 133 12.78 8.12 8.47
N LEU A 134 12.17 7.87 7.32
CA LEU A 134 12.53 6.74 6.48
C LEU A 134 13.79 7.08 5.68
N ASP A 135 14.78 6.22 5.78
CA ASP A 135 15.98 6.24 4.95
C ASP A 135 16.03 4.95 4.12
N ILE A 136 16.20 5.07 2.80
CA ILE A 136 16.13 3.93 1.90
C ILE A 136 17.43 3.11 1.95
N ALA A 137 17.32 1.81 2.22
CA ALA A 137 18.45 0.89 2.18
C ALA A 137 18.62 0.31 0.77
N ALA A 138 19.04 1.15 -0.18
CA ALA A 138 19.18 0.75 -1.59
C ALA A 138 20.09 -0.48 -1.79
N ASP A 139 21.09 -0.65 -0.93
CA ASP A 139 21.98 -1.81 -0.91
C ASP A 139 21.25 -3.12 -0.55
N VAL A 140 20.34 -3.07 0.43
CA VAL A 140 19.55 -4.23 0.86
C VAL A 140 18.55 -4.62 -0.23
N ILE A 141 17.86 -3.63 -0.80
CA ILE A 141 16.90 -3.84 -1.89
C ILE A 141 17.61 -4.44 -3.12
N ALA A 142 18.80 -3.94 -3.45
CA ALA A 142 19.58 -4.44 -4.56
C ALA A 142 20.02 -5.90 -4.34
N ALA A 143 20.51 -6.23 -3.14
CA ALA A 143 20.90 -7.60 -2.81
C ALA A 143 19.71 -8.57 -2.82
N ASP A 144 18.53 -8.13 -2.37
CA ASP A 144 17.31 -8.94 -2.42
C ASP A 144 16.94 -9.26 -3.88
N LEU A 145 16.91 -8.25 -4.77
CA LEU A 145 16.65 -8.44 -6.19
C LEU A 145 17.66 -9.38 -6.85
N GLU A 146 18.96 -9.24 -6.56
CA GLU A 146 20.01 -10.10 -7.11
C GLU A 146 19.88 -11.57 -6.65
N SER A 147 19.20 -11.83 -5.54
CA SER A 147 19.01 -13.18 -5.00
C SER A 147 17.73 -13.88 -5.47
N ASN A 148 16.88 -13.20 -6.24
CA ASN A 148 15.55 -13.67 -6.65
C ASN A 148 15.35 -13.59 -8.18
N TRP A 149 16.19 -14.28 -8.95
CA TRP A 149 16.09 -14.30 -10.43
C TRP A 149 14.86 -15.04 -10.95
N GLU A 150 14.22 -15.87 -10.12
CA GLU A 150 13.01 -16.62 -10.46
C GLU A 150 11.85 -15.70 -10.88
N VAL A 151 11.83 -14.44 -10.45
CA VAL A 151 10.81 -13.46 -10.84
C VAL A 151 10.76 -13.21 -12.35
N LEU A 152 11.87 -13.43 -13.07
CA LEU A 152 11.92 -13.27 -14.52
C LEU A 152 11.25 -14.43 -15.27
N ALA A 153 10.87 -15.51 -14.58
CA ALA A 153 10.14 -16.63 -15.16
C ALA A 153 8.85 -16.17 -15.88
N GLU A 154 8.13 -15.21 -15.30
CA GLU A 154 6.93 -14.64 -15.91
C GLU A 154 7.25 -13.96 -17.26
N ALA A 155 8.28 -13.12 -17.29
CA ALA A 155 8.71 -12.43 -18.51
C ALA A 155 9.07 -13.41 -19.63
N ILE A 156 9.84 -14.46 -19.29
CA ILE A 156 10.20 -15.53 -20.22
C ILE A 156 8.94 -16.22 -20.74
N GLN A 157 7.99 -16.55 -19.87
CA GLN A 157 6.74 -17.21 -20.25
C GLN A 157 5.95 -16.37 -21.27
N MET A 158 5.86 -15.06 -21.02
CA MET A 158 5.10 -14.15 -21.87
C MET A 158 5.77 -13.96 -23.23
N VAL A 159 7.10 -13.90 -23.27
CA VAL A 159 7.84 -13.86 -24.55
C VAL A 159 7.66 -15.14 -25.34
N MET A 160 7.72 -16.32 -24.71
CA MET A 160 7.45 -17.60 -25.39
C MET A 160 6.03 -17.65 -25.97
N ARG A 161 5.03 -17.14 -25.24
CA ARG A 161 3.65 -17.04 -25.74
C ARG A 161 3.56 -16.11 -26.95
N ALA A 162 4.25 -14.98 -26.93
CA ALA A 162 4.28 -14.05 -28.07
C ALA A 162 4.95 -14.69 -29.30
N GLU A 163 6.07 -15.38 -29.11
CA GLU A 163 6.79 -16.11 -30.17
C GLU A 163 5.94 -17.25 -30.75
N ALA A 164 5.17 -17.97 -29.92
CA ALA A 164 4.22 -18.98 -30.40
C ALA A 164 3.17 -18.38 -31.35
N ILE A 165 2.64 -17.21 -31.02
CA ILE A 165 1.68 -16.49 -31.86
C ILE A 165 2.35 -15.99 -33.16
N ALA A 166 3.63 -15.59 -33.09
CA ALA A 166 4.42 -15.19 -34.25
C ALA A 166 4.83 -16.36 -35.16
N GLY A 167 4.55 -17.61 -34.75
CA GLY A 167 4.85 -18.81 -35.52
C GLY A 167 6.24 -19.40 -35.29
N THR A 168 6.95 -18.99 -34.23
CA THR A 168 8.24 -19.60 -33.88
C THR A 168 8.03 -21.05 -33.42
N PRO A 169 8.67 -22.04 -34.08
CA PRO A 169 8.53 -23.45 -33.72
C PRO A 169 9.02 -23.76 -32.31
N GLY A 170 8.45 -24.78 -31.65
CA GLY A 170 8.94 -25.25 -30.35
C GLY A 170 8.54 -24.39 -29.14
N MET A 171 7.60 -23.46 -29.32
CA MET A 171 7.05 -22.59 -28.26
C MET A 171 5.82 -23.16 -27.55
N GLU A 172 5.55 -24.45 -27.74
CA GLU A 172 4.47 -25.16 -27.06
C GLU A 172 4.74 -25.28 -25.55
N ASN A 173 3.68 -25.27 -24.75
CA ASN A 173 3.70 -25.46 -23.29
C ASN A 173 4.73 -24.61 -22.48
N PRO A 174 4.74 -23.26 -22.58
CA PRO A 174 5.71 -22.41 -21.89
C PRO A 174 5.80 -22.60 -20.37
N TYR A 175 4.65 -22.84 -19.72
CA TYR A 175 4.56 -23.04 -18.27
C TYR A 175 5.32 -24.30 -17.82
N GLU A 176 5.16 -25.43 -18.52
CA GLU A 176 5.84 -26.67 -18.13
C GLU A 176 7.35 -26.56 -18.34
N ARG A 177 7.81 -25.89 -19.41
CA ARG A 177 9.26 -25.63 -19.63
C ARG A 177 9.86 -24.76 -18.51
N LEU A 178 9.13 -23.77 -18.01
CA LEU A 178 9.58 -22.93 -16.89
C LEU A 178 9.52 -23.62 -15.53
N LYS A 179 8.57 -24.52 -15.35
CA LYS A 179 8.47 -25.35 -14.15
C LYS A 179 9.69 -26.26 -14.02
N GLU A 180 10.24 -26.77 -15.12
CA GLU A 180 11.50 -27.53 -15.11
C GLU A 180 12.69 -26.69 -14.66
N LEU A 181 12.74 -25.40 -15.03
CA LEU A 181 13.79 -24.48 -14.60
C LEU A 181 13.77 -24.20 -13.09
N THR A 182 12.57 -24.02 -12.53
CA THR A 182 12.37 -23.57 -11.14
C THR A 182 12.18 -24.70 -10.13
N ARG A 183 12.10 -25.97 -10.57
CA ARG A 183 11.83 -27.11 -9.68
C ARG A 183 13.04 -27.46 -8.81
N GLY A 184 12.91 -27.20 -7.51
CA GLY A 184 13.81 -27.72 -6.47
C GLY A 184 15.17 -27.02 -6.34
N HIS A 185 15.40 -25.93 -7.08
CA HIS A 185 16.65 -25.19 -7.06
C HIS A 185 16.39 -23.69 -7.13
N ARG A 186 17.24 -22.91 -6.45
CA ARG A 186 17.36 -21.48 -6.73
C ARG A 186 17.90 -21.28 -8.14
N VAL A 187 17.31 -20.34 -8.86
CA VAL A 187 17.75 -19.93 -10.19
C VAL A 187 18.64 -18.71 -10.02
N ASP A 188 19.82 -18.75 -10.63
CA ASP A 188 20.72 -17.61 -10.69
C ASP A 188 20.77 -17.03 -12.12
N ALA A 189 21.50 -15.93 -12.26
CA ALA A 189 21.69 -15.24 -13.54
C ALA A 189 22.20 -16.17 -14.66
N VAL A 190 23.14 -17.06 -14.33
CA VAL A 190 23.81 -17.92 -15.30
C VAL A 190 22.82 -18.96 -15.81
N ARG A 191 22.15 -19.67 -14.91
CA ARG A 191 21.20 -20.72 -15.25
C ARG A 191 20.00 -20.19 -16.02
N LEU A 192 19.54 -18.97 -15.70
CA LEU A 192 18.45 -18.34 -16.43
C LEU A 192 18.85 -17.99 -17.87
N LYS A 193 20.06 -17.45 -18.07
CA LYS A 193 20.59 -17.15 -19.41
C LYS A 193 20.83 -18.40 -20.25
N GLU A 194 21.38 -19.45 -19.64
CA GLU A 194 21.53 -20.77 -20.29
C GLU A 194 20.18 -21.32 -20.72
N PHE A 195 19.18 -21.27 -19.83
CA PHE A 195 17.83 -21.71 -20.16
C PHE A 195 17.24 -20.95 -21.34
N VAL A 196 17.33 -19.61 -21.34
CA VAL A 196 16.86 -18.76 -22.44
C VAL A 196 17.51 -19.17 -23.78
N GLY A 197 18.79 -19.53 -23.78
CA GLY A 197 19.48 -20.03 -24.98
C GLY A 197 18.96 -21.37 -25.51
N THR A 198 18.31 -22.19 -24.67
CA THR A 198 17.73 -23.48 -25.07
C THR A 198 16.30 -23.38 -25.61
N LEU A 199 15.68 -22.20 -25.53
CA LEU A 199 14.26 -22.03 -25.87
C LEU A 199 13.99 -22.05 -27.37
N GLY A 200 14.97 -21.68 -28.20
CA GLY A 200 14.79 -21.57 -29.66
C GLY A 200 14.03 -20.32 -30.10
N LEU A 201 14.15 -19.23 -29.33
CA LEU A 201 13.50 -17.95 -29.61
C LEU A 201 14.10 -17.24 -30.83
N SER A 202 13.39 -16.27 -31.38
CA SER A 202 14.00 -15.28 -32.29
C SER A 202 15.22 -14.60 -31.65
N ALA A 203 16.18 -14.17 -32.48
CA ALA A 203 17.41 -13.55 -31.99
C ALA A 203 17.13 -12.30 -31.13
N GLU A 204 16.15 -11.49 -31.54
CA GLU A 204 15.72 -10.29 -30.82
C GLU A 204 15.12 -10.64 -29.45
N ALA A 205 14.22 -11.63 -29.38
CA ALA A 205 13.60 -12.07 -28.14
C ALA A 205 14.63 -12.68 -27.17
N GLN A 206 15.56 -13.49 -27.69
CA GLN A 206 16.64 -14.08 -26.90
C GLN A 206 17.58 -13.01 -26.33
N GLU A 207 17.99 -12.02 -27.14
CA GLU A 207 18.85 -10.92 -26.69
C GLU A 207 18.15 -10.10 -25.59
N ARG A 208 16.89 -9.73 -25.81
CA ARG A 208 16.10 -8.96 -24.85
C ARG A 208 15.96 -9.68 -23.50
N LEU A 209 15.65 -10.98 -23.50
CA LEU A 209 15.55 -11.76 -22.27
C LEU A 209 16.92 -11.97 -21.60
N SER A 210 17.99 -12.14 -22.36
CA SER A 210 19.35 -12.33 -21.83
C SER A 210 19.91 -11.08 -21.14
N ASN A 211 19.41 -9.90 -21.53
CA ASN A 211 19.77 -8.61 -20.94
C ASN A 211 18.84 -8.19 -19.78
N LEU A 212 17.74 -8.90 -19.56
CA LEU A 212 16.80 -8.60 -18.48
C LEU A 212 17.39 -9.03 -17.13
N THR A 213 17.17 -8.21 -16.09
CA THR A 213 17.57 -8.50 -14.72
C THR A 213 16.39 -8.18 -13.78
N PRO A 214 16.36 -8.71 -12.55
CA PRO A 214 15.32 -8.35 -11.58
C PRO A 214 15.25 -6.83 -11.35
N HIS A 215 16.38 -6.13 -11.41
CA HIS A 215 16.46 -4.67 -11.30
C HIS A 215 15.76 -3.90 -12.44
N THR A 216 15.83 -4.44 -13.66
CA THR A 216 15.29 -3.79 -14.86
C THR A 216 13.90 -4.30 -15.23
N TYR A 217 13.44 -5.41 -14.63
CA TYR A 217 12.08 -5.92 -14.76
C TYR A 217 11.10 -5.21 -13.82
N ASN A 218 11.01 -3.89 -13.94
CA ASN A 218 10.10 -3.03 -13.16
C ASN A 218 8.98 -2.42 -14.02
N GLY A 219 8.84 -2.86 -15.28
CA GLY A 219 7.76 -2.48 -16.18
C GLY A 219 7.68 -0.98 -16.40
N ILE A 220 6.49 -0.42 -16.16
CA ILE A 220 6.20 1.01 -16.29
C ILE A 220 6.14 1.73 -14.94
N ALA A 221 6.70 1.15 -13.86
CA ALA A 221 6.57 1.68 -12.51
C ALA A 221 6.98 3.16 -12.40
N ALA A 222 8.11 3.55 -12.99
CA ALA A 222 8.55 4.95 -12.99
C ALA A 222 7.57 5.88 -13.73
N GLN A 223 7.00 5.43 -14.85
CA GLN A 223 6.03 6.21 -15.63
C GLN A 223 4.73 6.44 -14.84
N LEU A 224 4.27 5.44 -14.07
CA LEU A 224 3.10 5.58 -13.21
C LEU A 224 3.34 6.56 -12.06
N VAL A 225 4.55 6.57 -11.51
CA VAL A 225 4.95 7.56 -10.49
C VAL A 225 4.94 8.98 -11.06
N ASP A 226 5.45 9.16 -12.27
CA ASP A 226 5.46 10.48 -12.93
C ASP A 226 4.03 10.93 -13.29
N HIS A 227 3.20 10.03 -13.82
CA HIS A 227 1.78 10.32 -14.07
C HIS A 227 1.04 10.78 -12.79
N ALA A 228 1.31 10.13 -11.65
CA ALA A 228 0.67 10.50 -10.38
C ALA A 228 1.10 11.90 -9.87
N LYS A 229 2.33 12.35 -10.16
CA LYS A 229 2.78 13.71 -9.82
C LYS A 229 2.08 14.75 -10.69
N ASP A 230 1.96 14.48 -11.98
CA ASP A 230 1.34 15.40 -12.94
C ASP A 230 -0.17 15.56 -12.68
N ALA A 231 -0.84 14.51 -12.22
CA ALA A 231 -2.25 14.53 -11.84
C ALA A 231 -2.54 15.36 -10.58
N GLN A 232 -1.52 15.71 -9.78
CA GLN A 232 -1.65 16.59 -8.61
C GLN A 232 -1.41 18.07 -8.94
N GLY A 233 -1.18 18.41 -10.22
CA GLY A 233 -1.02 19.76 -10.74
C GLY A 233 -2.31 20.55 -10.92
#